data_AF-A0A2Z6EVJ7-F1
#
_entry.id   AF-A0A2Z6EVJ7-F1
#
_cell.length_a   1.000
_cell.length_b   1.000
_cell.length_c   1.000
_cell.angle_alpha   90.00
_cell.angle_beta   90.00
_cell.angle_gamma   90.00
#
_symmetry.space_group_name_H-M   'P 1'
#
loop_
_entity.id
_entity.type
_entity.pdbx_description
1 polymer ?
#
loop_
_entity_poly.entity_id
_entity_poly.type
_entity_poly.pdbx_seq_one_letter_code
_entity_poly.pdbx_strand_id
1 'polypeptide(L)'
;MRKAYPSDISREQFDMIRPMLEGSKKKRRARRFDLYDIFCAITYLLKSGCQWRMLPSDFPKWQVVYFHYRHWMKASSDEASLLEQALKKCSWRGPYETGAERQNKLLYS
;
A
#
# COMPACT_ATOMS: atom_id res chain seq x y z
N MET A 1 15.04 -11.69 -8.23
CA MET A 1 14.74 -11.77 -6.78
C MET A 1 14.55 -10.34 -6.30
N ARG A 2 13.46 -10.03 -5.59
CA ARG A 2 13.15 -8.66 -5.15
C ARG A 2 14.14 -8.22 -4.06
N LYS A 3 14.51 -6.94 -4.03
CA LYS A 3 15.36 -6.40 -2.95
C LYS A 3 14.53 -6.18 -1.68
N ALA A 4 15.14 -6.44 -0.53
CA ALA A 4 14.53 -6.08 0.75
C ALA A 4 14.73 -4.58 1.00
N TYR A 5 13.64 -3.89 1.33
CA TYR A 5 13.67 -2.48 1.68
C TYR A 5 13.42 -2.28 3.19
N PRO A 6 13.97 -1.23 3.81
CA PRO A 6 13.69 -0.90 5.21
C PRO A 6 12.20 -0.59 5.51
N SER A 7 11.41 -0.33 4.47
CA SER A 7 9.95 -0.12 4.55
C SER A 7 9.15 -1.41 4.51
N ASP A 8 9.80 -2.56 4.29
CA ASP A 8 9.13 -3.83 4.15
C ASP A 8 8.70 -4.34 5.53
N ILE A 9 7.51 -4.96 5.57
CA ILE A 9 7.04 -5.70 6.73
C ILE A 9 7.40 -7.17 6.58
N SER A 10 7.46 -7.88 7.71
CA SER A 10 7.69 -9.31 7.69
C SER A 10 6.54 -10.05 6.99
N ARG A 11 6.81 -11.24 6.44
CA ARG A 11 5.76 -12.02 5.77
C ARG A 11 4.68 -12.46 6.77
N GLU A 12 5.08 -12.76 7.99
CA GLU A 12 4.19 -13.13 9.09
C GLU A 12 3.25 -11.98 9.45
N GLN A 13 3.80 -10.76 9.53
CA GLN A 13 2.99 -9.55 9.73
C GLN A 13 2.01 -9.32 8.58
N PHE A 14 2.46 -9.58 7.35
CA PHE A 14 1.60 -9.47 6.18
C PHE A 14 0.48 -10.53 6.16
N ASP A 15 0.77 -11.77 6.54
CA ASP A 15 -0.22 -12.85 6.55
C ASP A 15 -1.38 -12.58 7.53
N MET A 16 -1.15 -11.82 8.61
CA MET A 16 -2.23 -11.38 9.51
C MET A 16 -3.21 -10.38 8.88
N ILE A 17 -2.75 -9.57 7.92
CA ILE A 17 -3.56 -8.54 7.23
C ILE A 17 -4.04 -9.01 5.86
N ARG A 18 -3.39 -10.02 5.28
CA ARG A 18 -3.70 -10.57 3.96
C ARG A 18 -5.18 -10.94 3.77
N PRO A 19 -5.88 -11.60 4.71
CA PRO A 19 -7.31 -11.91 4.55
C PRO A 19 -8.18 -10.67 4.36
N MET A 20 -7.84 -9.57 5.03
CA MET A 20 -8.56 -8.30 4.92
C MET A 20 -8.39 -7.71 3.51
N LEU A 21 -7.17 -7.77 2.98
CA LEU A 21 -6.84 -7.27 1.64
C LEU A 21 -7.37 -8.17 0.50
N GLU A 22 -7.52 -9.48 0.75
CA GLU A 22 -8.06 -10.44 -0.21
C GLU A 22 -9.59 -10.38 -0.30
N GLY A 23 -10.28 -10.15 0.83
CA GLY A 23 -11.74 -10.04 0.91
C GLY A 23 -12.31 -8.88 0.09
N SER A 24 -11.50 -7.88 -0.25
CA SER A 24 -11.93 -6.71 -1.02
C SER A 24 -12.07 -6.96 -2.53
N LYS A 25 -11.76 -8.17 -3.05
CA LYS A 25 -11.82 -8.49 -4.49
C LYS A 25 -12.74 -9.68 -4.80
N LYS A 26 -13.67 -9.48 -5.75
CA LYS A 26 -14.33 -10.58 -6.49
C LYS A 26 -13.24 -11.34 -7.25
N LYS A 27 -13.04 -12.65 -6.96
CA LYS A 27 -12.03 -13.53 -7.61
C LYS A 27 -12.07 -13.35 -9.14
N ARG A 28 -11.17 -12.53 -9.69
CA ARG A 28 -10.87 -12.49 -11.13
C ARG A 28 -9.44 -12.96 -11.34
N ARG A 29 -9.35 -13.99 -12.21
CA ARG A 29 -8.21 -14.58 -12.92
C ARG A 29 -6.81 -14.36 -12.32
N ALA A 30 -6.18 -15.49 -11.98
CA ALA A 30 -4.78 -15.69 -11.57
C ALA A 30 -3.92 -14.42 -11.48
N ARG A 31 -3.67 -14.00 -10.24
CA ARG A 31 -2.86 -12.83 -9.88
C ARG A 31 -1.46 -12.95 -10.49
N ARG A 32 -1.12 -12.09 -11.44
CA ARG A 32 0.25 -11.98 -12.00
C ARG A 32 1.26 -11.40 -10.99
N PHE A 33 0.79 -10.87 -9.86
CA PHE A 33 1.60 -10.22 -8.82
C PHE A 33 1.12 -10.64 -7.43
N ASP A 34 2.05 -10.90 -6.52
CA ASP A 34 1.79 -11.18 -5.11
C ASP A 34 1.24 -9.91 -4.42
N LEU A 35 0.24 -10.07 -3.55
CA LEU A 35 -0.30 -8.96 -2.76
C LEU A 35 0.74 -8.42 -1.78
N TYR A 36 1.67 -9.28 -1.32
CA TYR A 36 2.80 -8.86 -0.50
C TYR A 36 3.64 -7.82 -1.21
N ASP A 37 3.99 -8.06 -2.48
CA ASP A 37 4.81 -7.14 -3.27
C ASP A 37 4.12 -5.80 -3.51
N ILE A 38 2.81 -5.83 -3.73
CA ILE A 38 2.01 -4.61 -3.86
C ILE A 38 1.98 -3.84 -2.54
N PHE A 39 1.75 -4.52 -1.42
CA PHE A 39 1.68 -3.88 -0.12
C PHE A 39 3.00 -3.25 0.27
N CYS A 40 4.12 -3.95 0.06
CA CYS A 40 5.44 -3.37 0.30
C CYS A 40 5.77 -2.19 -0.63
N ALA A 41 5.31 -2.21 -1.88
CA ALA A 41 5.46 -1.05 -2.77
C ALA A 41 4.71 0.18 -2.21
N ILE A 42 3.54 -0.03 -1.62
CA ILE A 42 2.77 1.03 -0.96
C ILE A 42 3.49 1.52 0.29
N THR A 43 3.95 0.64 1.19
CA THR A 43 4.68 1.06 2.40
C THR A 43 5.98 1.79 2.05
N TYR A 44 6.68 1.37 0.99
CA TYR A 44 7.82 2.09 0.44
C TYR A 44 7.46 3.50 0.00
N LEU A 45 6.37 3.65 -0.76
CA LEU A 45 5.88 4.96 -1.21
C LEU A 45 5.50 5.87 -0.03
N LEU A 46 4.81 5.33 0.98
CA LEU A 46 4.40 6.06 2.18
C LEU A 46 5.61 6.52 3.00
N LYS A 47 6.60 5.64 3.17
CA LYS A 47 7.81 5.93 3.96
C LYS A 47 8.75 6.91 3.25
N SER A 48 9.01 6.69 1.97
CA SER A 48 9.92 7.52 1.17
C SER A 48 9.29 8.84 0.74
N GLY A 49 7.96 8.88 0.59
CA GLY A 49 7.24 10.00 -0.01
C GLY A 49 7.55 10.22 -1.49
N CYS A 50 8.16 9.24 -2.18
CA CYS A 50 8.51 9.40 -3.58
C CYS A 50 7.26 9.48 -4.48
N GLN A 51 7.43 9.97 -5.70
CA GLN A 51 6.35 10.01 -6.68
C GLN A 51 6.04 8.60 -7.19
N TRP A 52 4.79 8.34 -7.59
CA TRP A 52 4.35 7.03 -8.12
C TRP A 52 5.24 6.48 -9.26
N ARG A 53 5.72 7.35 -10.15
CA ARG A 53 6.59 6.97 -11.28
C ARG A 53 8.03 6.66 -10.88
N MET A 54 8.42 7.00 -9.65
CA MET A 54 9.75 6.76 -9.07
C MET A 54 9.81 5.46 -8.26
N LEU A 55 8.76 4.64 -8.29
CA LEU A 55 8.80 3.32 -7.67
C LEU A 55 9.93 2.48 -8.30
N PRO A 56 10.74 1.78 -7.48
CA PRO A 56 11.76 0.86 -7.96
C PRO A 56 11.21 -0.17 -8.95
N SER A 57 12.03 -0.53 -9.95
CA SER A 57 11.63 -1.41 -11.06
C SER A 57 11.46 -2.89 -10.66
N ASP A 58 11.91 -3.28 -9.47
CA ASP A 58 11.71 -4.61 -8.90
C ASP A 58 10.34 -4.78 -8.22
N PHE A 59 9.61 -3.68 -7.98
CA PHE A 59 8.21 -3.73 -7.59
C PHE A 59 7.28 -3.94 -8.80
N PRO A 60 6.02 -4.38 -8.57
CA PRO A 60 5.00 -4.35 -9.59
C PRO A 60 4.85 -2.96 -10.20
N LYS A 61 4.48 -2.88 -11.48
CA LYS A 61 4.30 -1.60 -12.18
C LYS A 61 3.41 -0.66 -11.38
N TRP A 62 3.79 0.62 -11.28
CA TRP A 62 3.12 1.61 -10.45
C TRP A 62 1.60 1.72 -10.70
N GLN A 63 1.12 1.47 -11.93
CA GLN A 63 -0.33 1.46 -12.22
C GLN A 63 -1.08 0.37 -11.45
N VAL A 64 -0.46 -0.81 -11.28
CA VAL A 64 -1.03 -1.92 -10.52
C VAL A 64 -1.04 -1.58 -9.03
N VAL A 65 0.07 -1.02 -8.54
CA VAL A 65 0.19 -0.57 -7.14
C VAL A 65 -0.84 0.51 -6.83
N TYR A 66 -0.97 1.51 -7.71
CA TYR A 66 -1.95 2.60 -7.56
C TYR A 66 -3.40 2.10 -7.59
N PHE A 67 -3.72 1.15 -8.48
CA PHE A 67 -5.05 0.53 -8.52
C PHE A 67 -5.41 -0.10 -7.16
N HIS A 68 -4.46 -0.83 -6.56
CA HIS A 68 -4.65 -1.44 -5.25
C HIS A 68 -4.73 -0.41 -4.13
N TYR A 69 -3.83 0.59 -4.12
CA TYR A 69 -3.87 1.70 -3.17
C TYR A 69 -5.23 2.40 -3.17
N ARG A 70 -5.73 2.81 -4.35
CA ARG A 70 -7.04 3.48 -4.46
C ARG A 70 -8.19 2.61 -3.97
N HIS A 71 -8.14 1.31 -4.23
CA HIS A 71 -9.18 0.38 -3.78
C HIS A 71 -9.17 0.23 -2.26
N TRP A 72 -7.98 0.15 -1.65
CA TRP A 72 -7.82 -0.01 -0.20
C TRP A 72 -8.00 1.29 0.59
N MET A 73 -7.74 2.44 -0.04
CA MET A 73 -7.98 3.77 0.52
C MET A 73 -9.45 4.20 0.49
N LYS A 74 -10.31 3.47 -0.20
CA LYS A 74 -11.74 3.80 -0.24
C LYS A 74 -12.36 3.56 1.13
N ALA A 75 -12.46 4.61 1.93
CA ALA A 75 -13.21 4.63 3.18
C ALA A 75 -14.71 4.63 2.91
N SER A 76 -15.47 3.87 3.71
CA SER A 76 -16.90 4.08 3.93
C SER A 76 -17.07 5.22 4.92
N SER A 77 -18.15 5.99 4.80
CA SER A 77 -18.33 7.35 5.36
C SER A 77 -18.01 7.54 6.85
N ASP A 78 -17.96 6.49 7.66
CA ASP A 78 -17.70 6.52 9.12
C ASP A 78 -16.53 5.63 9.58
N GLU A 79 -15.84 4.92 8.67
CA GLU A 79 -14.79 3.97 9.03
C GLU A 79 -13.46 4.26 8.34
N ALA A 80 -12.37 4.04 9.08
CA ALA A 80 -11.01 4.09 8.55
C ALA A 80 -10.87 3.17 7.33
N SER A 81 -10.10 3.60 6.33
CA SER A 81 -9.93 2.83 5.09
C SER A 81 -9.32 1.45 5.36
N LEU A 82 -9.53 0.50 4.46
CA LEU A 82 -8.96 -0.85 4.58
C LEU A 82 -7.42 -0.80 4.70
N LEU A 83 -6.79 0.15 4.01
CA LEU A 83 -5.35 0.37 4.10
C LEU A 83 -4.93 0.84 5.49
N GLU A 84 -5.64 1.80 6.08
CA GLU A 84 -5.35 2.29 7.44
C GLU A 84 -5.54 1.19 8.48
N GLN A 85 -6.60 0.40 8.37
CA GLN A 85 -6.83 -0.75 9.25
C GLN A 85 -5.70 -1.78 9.13
N ALA A 86 -5.26 -2.07 7.91
CA ALA A 86 -4.14 -2.99 7.66
C ALA A 86 -2.82 -2.46 8.23
N LEU A 87 -2.52 -1.18 8.00
CA LEU A 87 -1.31 -0.53 8.54
C LEU A 87 -1.31 -0.53 10.07
N LYS A 88 -2.46 -0.23 10.71
CA LYS A 88 -2.62 -0.29 12.16
C LYS A 88 -2.39 -1.71 12.68
N LYS A 89 -2.96 -2.72 12.01
CA LYS A 89 -2.87 -4.12 12.43
C LYS A 89 -1.47 -4.71 12.26
N CYS A 90 -0.70 -4.29 11.25
CA CYS A 90 0.70 -4.69 11.10
C CYS A 90 1.68 -3.82 11.92
N SER A 91 1.17 -2.94 12.80
CA SER A 91 1.98 -2.04 13.65
C SER A 91 2.89 -1.11 12.84
N TRP A 92 2.41 -0.62 11.70
CA TRP A 92 3.10 0.37 10.87
C TRP A 92 3.40 1.64 11.66
N ARG A 93 4.64 2.12 11.58
CA ARG A 93 5.11 3.36 12.25
C ARG A 93 5.50 4.48 11.28
N GLY A 94 5.00 4.43 10.05
CA GLY A 94 5.26 5.46 9.04
C GLY A 94 4.05 6.35 8.80
N PRO A 95 4.16 7.29 7.84
CA PRO A 95 3.04 8.11 7.40
C PRO A 95 1.90 7.23 6.84
N TYR A 96 0.67 7.69 7.00
CA TYR A 96 -0.53 7.11 6.37
C TYR A 96 -0.86 7.79 5.04
N GLU A 97 -0.24 8.95 4.78
CA GLU A 97 -0.43 9.77 3.58
C GLU A 97 0.78 9.68 2.66
N THR A 98 0.52 9.66 1.37
CA THR A 98 1.57 9.72 0.34
C THR A 98 2.28 11.08 0.37
N GLY A 99 3.51 11.13 -0.18
CA GLY A 99 4.23 12.39 -0.31
C GLY A 99 3.45 13.44 -1.13
N ALA A 100 2.74 13.00 -2.17
CA ALA A 100 1.92 13.86 -3.01
C ALA A 100 0.74 14.49 -2.24
N GLU A 101 0.04 13.71 -1.40
CA GLU A 101 -1.06 14.22 -0.57
C GLU A 101 -0.56 15.24 0.46
N ARG A 102 0.58 14.98 1.10
CA ARG A 102 1.21 15.92 2.03
C ARG A 102 1.60 17.23 1.35
N GLN A 103 2.18 17.16 0.15
CA GLN A 103 2.54 18.34 -0.61
C GLN A 103 1.30 19.15 -1.02
N ASN A 104 0.23 18.50 -1.47
CA ASN A 104 -1.02 19.18 -1.79
C ASN A 104 -1.61 19.89 -0.57
N LYS A 105 -1.62 19.26 0.61
CA LYS A 105 -2.10 19.90 1.84
C LYS A 105 -1.34 21.18 2.17
N LEU A 106 -0.02 21.20 2.00
CA LEU A 106 0.81 22.38 2.26
C LEU A 106 0.61 23.51 1.23
N LEU A 107 0.25 23.17 -0.01
CA LEU A 107 0.07 24.16 -1.08
C LEU A 107 -1.30 24.85 -1.04
N TYR A 108 -2.28 24.24 -0.35
CA TYR A 108 -3.67 24.71 -0.31
C TYR A 108 -4.17 24.91 1.14
N SER A 109 -3.27 25.00 2.12
CA SER A 109 -3.56 25.33 3.54
C SER A 109 -3.53 26.82 3.80
#